data_AF-A0A9F2RBU8-F1
#
_entry.id   AF-A0A9F2RBU8-F1
#
_cell.length_a   1.000
_cell.length_b   1.000
_cell.length_c   1.000
_cell.angle_alpha   90.00
_cell.angle_beta   90.00
_cell.angle_gamma   90.00
#
_symmetry.space_group_name_H-M   'P 1'
#
loop_
_entity.id
_entity.type
_entity.pdbx_description
1 polymer ?
#
loop_
_entity_poly.entity_id
_entity_poly.type
_entity_poly.pdbx_seq_one_letter_code
_entity_poly.pdbx_strand_id
1 'polypeptide(L)'
;MDLSTIKRKLDTGQYQEPWQYVDDVWLMFNNAWLYNRKTSRVYKFCTKLAEVFEQEIDPVMQSLGYCCGRKYEFSPQTLCCYGKQLCTIPRDAAYYSYQNR
;
A
#
# COMPACT_ATOMS: atom_id res chain seq x y z
N MET A 1 -12.78 -5.12 -4.54
CA MET A 1 -12.03 -6.15 -3.82
C MET A 1 -12.42 -6.10 -2.36
N ASP A 2 -12.65 -7.26 -1.75
CA ASP A 2 -13.15 -7.39 -0.38
C ASP A 2 -12.69 -8.73 0.22
N LEU A 3 -12.77 -8.88 1.54
CA LEU A 3 -12.29 -10.06 2.25
C LEU A 3 -12.96 -11.37 1.81
N SER A 4 -14.25 -11.35 1.46
CA SER A 4 -14.95 -12.56 1.02
C SER A 4 -14.46 -13.02 -0.35
N THR A 5 -14.21 -12.07 -1.25
CA THR A 5 -13.62 -12.35 -2.57
C THR A 5 -12.19 -12.87 -2.43
N ILE A 6 -11.34 -12.24 -1.61
CA ILE A 6 -9.95 -12.67 -1.35
C ILE A 6 -9.94 -14.09 -0.78
N LYS A 7 -10.77 -14.36 0.23
CA LYS A 7 -10.89 -15.70 0.81
C LYS A 7 -11.29 -16.73 -0.24
N ARG A 8 -12.30 -16.45 -1.06
CA ARG A 8 -12.72 -17.35 -2.12
C ARG A 8 -11.60 -17.62 -3.13
N LYS A 9 -10.83 -16.60 -3.51
CA LYS A 9 -9.67 -16.77 -4.41
C LYS A 9 -8.60 -17.68 -3.80
N LEU A 10 -8.32 -17.57 -2.50
CA LEU A 10 -7.47 -18.52 -1.77
C LEU A 10 -8.07 -19.94 -1.78
N ASP A 11 -9.33 -20.09 -1.36
CA ASP A 11 -10.01 -21.39 -1.26
C ASP A 11 -10.06 -22.14 -2.60
N THR A 12 -10.11 -21.40 -3.72
CA THR A 12 -10.20 -21.95 -5.08
C THR A 12 -8.86 -21.98 -5.82
N GLY A 13 -7.75 -21.64 -5.16
CA GLY A 13 -6.41 -21.69 -5.76
C GLY A 13 -6.22 -20.73 -6.94
N GLN A 14 -6.91 -19.57 -6.95
CA GLN A 14 -6.84 -18.59 -8.04
C GLN A 14 -5.58 -17.72 -8.00
N TYR A 15 -4.78 -17.79 -6.94
CA TYR A 15 -3.49 -17.12 -6.84
C TYR A 15 -2.39 -18.08 -7.29
N GLN A 16 -1.63 -17.69 -8.31
CA GLN A 16 -0.48 -18.46 -8.78
C GLN A 16 0.73 -18.27 -7.86
N GLU A 17 0.83 -17.10 -7.25
CA GLU A 17 1.93 -16.74 -6.33
C GLU A 17 1.41 -15.75 -5.27
N PRO A 18 2.08 -15.62 -4.11
CA PRO A 18 1.51 -14.90 -2.96
C PRO A 18 1.48 -13.37 -3.10
N TRP A 19 2.25 -12.75 -4.00
CA TRP A 19 2.17 -11.30 -4.23
C TRP A 19 0.83 -10.89 -4.86
N GLN A 20 0.20 -11.73 -5.68
CA GLN A 20 -1.16 -11.49 -6.17
C GLN A 20 -2.19 -11.41 -5.02
N TYR A 21 -1.98 -12.18 -3.94
CA TYR A 21 -2.80 -12.06 -2.74
C TYR A 21 -2.54 -10.73 -2.02
N VAL A 22 -1.26 -10.37 -1.84
CA VAL A 22 -0.86 -9.09 -1.25
C VAL A 22 -1.44 -7.91 -2.05
N ASP A 23 -1.42 -8.00 -3.38
CA ASP A 23 -1.97 -7.00 -4.29
C ASP A 23 -3.47 -6.81 -4.12
N ASP A 24 -4.24 -7.89 -3.98
CA ASP A 24 -5.68 -7.78 -3.75
C ASP A 24 -6.02 -7.20 -2.36
N VAL A 25 -5.26 -7.56 -1.32
CA VAL A 25 -5.42 -6.97 0.01
C VAL A 25 -5.18 -5.46 -0.06
N TRP A 26 -4.10 -5.02 -0.71
CA TRP A 26 -3.82 -3.59 -0.88
C TRP A 26 -4.82 -2.90 -1.81
N LEU A 27 -5.32 -3.56 -2.85
CA LEU A 27 -6.40 -3.03 -3.69
C LEU A 27 -7.66 -2.77 -2.87
N MET A 28 -8.02 -3.67 -1.96
CA MET A 28 -9.14 -3.46 -1.03
C MET A 28 -8.90 -2.21 -0.17
N PHE A 29 -7.71 -2.05 0.42
CA PHE A 29 -7.38 -0.87 1.23
C PHE A 29 -7.40 0.43 0.44
N ASN A 30 -6.75 0.44 -0.73
CA ASN A 30 -6.67 1.61 -1.60
C ASN A 30 -8.05 2.05 -2.10
N ASN A 31 -8.93 1.11 -2.46
CA ASN A 31 -10.31 1.43 -2.83
C ASN A 31 -11.06 2.09 -1.66
N ALA A 32 -10.90 1.59 -0.44
CA ALA A 32 -11.53 2.17 0.74
C ALA A 32 -10.98 3.57 1.07
N TRP A 33 -9.67 3.80 0.98
CA TRP A 33 -9.08 5.12 1.21
C TRP A 33 -9.43 6.14 0.11
N LEU A 34 -9.54 5.70 -1.14
CA LEU A 34 -9.91 6.56 -2.26
C LEU A 34 -11.38 7.00 -2.19
N TYR A 35 -12.27 6.06 -1.88
CA TYR A 35 -13.71 6.34 -1.87
C TYR A 35 -14.17 7.12 -0.63
N ASN A 36 -13.54 6.87 0.53
CA ASN A 36 -14.01 7.40 1.80
C ASN A 36 -13.19 8.61 2.26
N ARG A 37 -13.84 9.61 2.85
CA ARG A 37 -13.14 10.75 3.46
C ARG A 37 -12.26 10.29 4.61
N LYS A 38 -11.09 10.92 4.80
CA LYS A 38 -10.14 10.64 5.90
C LYS A 38 -10.77 10.68 7.30
N THR A 39 -11.81 11.50 7.49
CA THR A 39 -12.53 11.64 8.77
C THR A 39 -13.56 10.55 9.01
N SER A 40 -13.95 9.80 7.98
CA SER A 40 -14.99 8.77 8.07
C SER A 40 -14.54 7.56 8.88
N ARG A 41 -15.51 6.85 9.45
CA ARG A 41 -15.27 5.63 10.22
C ARG A 41 -14.67 4.52 9.35
N VAL A 42 -15.14 4.38 8.12
CA VAL A 42 -14.64 3.37 7.16
C VAL A 42 -13.17 3.60 6.84
N TYR A 43 -12.76 4.84 6.61
CA TYR A 43 -11.35 5.17 6.37
C TYR A 43 -10.47 4.76 7.56
N LYS A 44 -10.86 5.12 8.78
CA LYS A 44 -10.12 4.78 10.01
C LYS A 44 -10.03 3.27 10.24
N PHE A 45 -11.11 2.54 9.95
CA PHE A 45 -11.13 1.08 10.04
C PHE A 45 -10.21 0.44 9.02
N CYS A 46 -10.22 0.92 7.77
CA CYS A 46 -9.28 0.48 6.75
C CYS A 46 -7.82 0.71 7.16
N THR A 47 -7.51 1.89 7.72
CA THR A 47 -6.18 2.19 8.25
C THR A 47 -5.76 1.19 9.33
N LYS A 48 -6.67 0.86 10.25
CA LYS A 48 -6.36 -0.12 11.31
C LYS A 48 -6.11 -1.53 10.76
N LEU A 49 -6.87 -1.95 9.75
CA LEU A 49 -6.65 -3.24 9.09
C LEU A 49 -5.32 -3.30 8.35
N ALA A 50 -4.92 -2.22 7.68
CA ALA A 50 -3.62 -2.14 7.02
C ALA A 50 -2.45 -2.24 8.02
N GLU A 51 -2.54 -1.56 9.18
CA GLU A 51 -1.55 -1.68 10.26
C GLU A 51 -1.37 -3.13 10.73
N VAL A 52 -2.47 -3.86 10.92
CA VAL A 52 -2.42 -5.28 11.31
C VAL A 52 -1.78 -6.11 10.20
N PHE A 53 -2.20 -5.90 8.95
CA PHE A 53 -1.67 -6.67 7.82
C PHE A 53 -0.15 -6.50 7.65
N GLU A 54 0.37 -5.27 7.78
CA GLU A 54 1.82 -5.02 7.68
C GLU A 54 2.63 -5.73 8.78
N GLN A 55 2.05 -5.96 9.96
CA GLN A 55 2.71 -6.68 11.06
C GLN A 55 2.76 -8.19 10.81
N GLU A 56 1.73 -8.74 10.15
CA GLU A 56 1.55 -10.18 9.98
C GLU A 56 2.19 -10.72 8.69
N ILE A 57 2.27 -9.92 7.62
CA ILE A 57 2.59 -10.43 6.28
C ILE A 57 4.06 -10.83 6.09
N ASP A 58 4.99 -10.15 6.77
CA ASP A 58 6.44 -10.41 6.64
C ASP A 58 6.85 -11.83 7.03
N PRO A 59 6.55 -12.34 8.24
CA PRO A 59 6.90 -13.71 8.61
C PRO A 59 6.21 -14.77 7.72
N VAL A 60 4.99 -14.49 7.26
CA VAL A 60 4.27 -15.39 6.33
C VAL A 60 4.99 -15.48 4.99
N MET A 61 5.35 -14.34 4.39
CA MET A 61 6.05 -14.31 3.10
C MET A 61 7.46 -14.89 3.20
N GLN A 62 8.15 -14.69 4.32
CA GLN A 62 9.45 -15.32 4.60
C GLN A 62 9.34 -16.84 4.65
N SER A 63 8.28 -17.39 5.24
CA SER A 63 8.03 -18.84 5.24
C SER A 63 7.80 -19.42 3.84
N LEU A 64 7.38 -18.59 2.88
CA LEU A 64 7.20 -18.93 1.47
C LEU A 64 8.47 -18.70 0.62
N GLY A 65 9.60 -18.32 1.23
CA GLY A 65 10.88 -18.13 0.55
C GLY A 65 11.14 -16.71 0.01
N TYR A 66 10.31 -15.73 0.38
CA TYR A 66 10.52 -14.31 0.01
C TYR A 66 11.28 -13.55 1.11
N CYS A 67 11.82 -12.37 0.78
CA CYS A 67 12.53 -11.55 1.77
C CYS A 67 11.60 -10.92 2.82
N CYS A 68 10.44 -10.44 2.39
CA CYS A 68 9.40 -9.81 3.20
C CYS A 68 8.07 -9.78 2.42
N GLY A 69 6.99 -9.35 3.06
CA GLY A 69 5.68 -9.14 2.45
C GLY A 69 5.30 -7.68 2.25
N ARG A 70 6.23 -6.76 2.54
CA ARG A 70 6.01 -5.32 2.44
C ARG A 70 5.90 -4.87 0.98
N LYS A 71 4.75 -4.28 0.61
CA LYS A 71 4.50 -3.77 -0.75
C LYS A 71 5.07 -2.37 -1.01
N TYR A 72 5.03 -1.49 -0.02
CA TYR A 72 5.37 -0.07 -0.18
C TYR A 72 6.68 0.31 0.51
N GLU A 73 7.40 1.27 -0.08
CA GLU A 73 8.57 1.90 0.51
C GLU A 73 8.24 2.56 1.86
N PHE A 74 9.21 2.60 2.78
CA PHE A 74 9.02 3.22 4.11
C PHE A 74 8.85 4.74 4.05
N SER A 75 9.48 5.38 3.08
CA SER A 75 9.44 6.81 2.88
C SER A 75 9.38 7.14 1.39
N PRO A 76 8.54 8.10 0.96
CA PRO A 76 8.58 8.63 -0.39
C PRO A 76 9.98 9.13 -0.75
N GLN A 77 10.33 8.98 -2.02
CA GLN A 77 11.61 9.48 -2.54
C GLN A 77 11.69 11.01 -2.44
N THR A 78 12.86 11.51 -2.06
CA THR A 78 13.11 12.96 -1.99
C THR A 78 13.15 13.53 -3.41
N LEU A 79 12.35 14.56 -3.69
CA LEU A 79 12.29 15.18 -5.02
C LEU A 79 13.27 16.35 -5.12
N CYS A 80 13.84 16.58 -6.30
CA CYS A 80 14.63 17.77 -6.60
C CYS A 80 13.72 18.94 -7.01
N CYS A 81 13.99 20.15 -6.51
CA CYS A 81 13.29 21.37 -6.90
C CYS A 81 14.01 22.07 -8.05
N TYR A 82 13.27 22.40 -9.12
CA TYR A 82 13.84 23.04 -10.32
C TYR A 82 14.32 24.49 -10.08
N GLY A 83 13.71 25.21 -9.14
CA GLY A 83 13.91 26.66 -8.99
C GLY A 83 15.23 27.10 -8.35
N LYS A 84 16.02 26.19 -7.77
CA LYS A 84 17.32 26.48 -7.15
C LYS A 84 18.25 25.27 -7.21
N GLN A 85 19.54 25.51 -7.42
CA GLN A 85 20.57 24.47 -7.28
C GLN A 85 20.56 23.92 -5.84
N LEU A 86 20.70 22.60 -5.71
CA LEU A 86 20.74 21.86 -4.43
C LEU A 86 19.45 21.96 -3.59
N CYS A 87 18.32 22.38 -4.17
CA CYS A 87 17.05 22.44 -3.45
C CYS A 87 16.31 21.10 -3.55
N THR A 88 15.88 20.57 -2.40
CA THR A 88 15.13 19.30 -2.29
C THR A 88 13.77 19.54 -1.64
N ILE A 89 12.78 18.74 -2.03
CA ILE A 89 11.42 18.73 -1.49
C ILE A 89 11.34 17.55 -0.52
N PRO A 90 11.24 17.79 0.80
CA PRO A 90 11.20 16.72 1.79
C PRO A 90 9.83 16.03 1.80
N ARG A 91 9.75 14.89 2.50
CA ARG A 91 8.52 14.12 2.69
C ARG A 91 7.40 15.01 3.25
N ASP A 92 6.18 14.80 2.74
CA ASP A 92 4.94 15.47 3.16
C ASP A 92 4.91 17.00 2.94
N ALA A 93 5.92 17.58 2.26
CA ALA A 93 5.92 18.99 1.89
C ALA A 93 4.97 19.27 0.71
N ALA A 94 4.35 20.45 0.73
CA ALA A 94 3.55 20.93 -0.41
C ALA A 94 4.46 21.37 -1.56
N TYR A 95 4.12 20.97 -2.79
CA TYR A 95 4.85 21.35 -4.00
C TYR A 95 3.93 21.39 -5.23
N TYR A 96 4.42 21.98 -6.32
CA TYR A 96 3.76 21.99 -7.62
C TYR A 96 4.45 21.00 -8.56
N SER A 97 3.66 20.25 -9.33
CA SER A 97 4.14 19.28 -10.33
C SER A 97 3.48 19.55 -11.68
N TYR A 98 4.24 19.42 -12.76
CA TYR A 98 3.73 19.44 -14.14
C TYR A 98 4.18 18.16 -14.85
N GLN A 99 3.23 17.44 -15.46
CA GLN A 99 3.44 16.19 -16.21
C GLN A 99 4.03 14.98 -15.45
N ASN A 100 4.31 15.06 -14.14
CA ASN A 100 4.89 13.96 -13.35
C ASN A 100 6.09 13.27 -14.04
N ARG A 101 6.88 14.03 -14.80
CA ARG A 101 8.11 13.57 -15.46
C ARG A 101 9.32 13.90 -14.61
#